data_AF-V6TG26-F1
#
_entry.id   AF-V6TG26-F1
#
_cell.length_a   1.000
_cell.length_b   1.000
_cell.length_c   1.000
_cell.angle_alpha   90.00
_cell.angle_beta   90.00
_cell.angle_gamma   90.00
#
_symmetry.space_group_name_H-M   'P 1'
#
loop_
_entity.id
_entity.type
_entity.pdbx_description
1 polymer ?
#
loop_
_entity_poly.entity_id
_entity_poly.type
_entity_poly.pdbx_seq_one_letter_code
_entity_poly.pdbx_strand_id
1 'polypeptide(L)'
;MQKRRKDGNLNQTVSTYAEQVIQDGECSKERIEQLVGKLRPCELGLPKHSEQVMALQELAQVAARDQEVAASTGTNDGVFDSSEHVVQAIVANNKIGLILELLGDTLRELPTVPAESNSRVLLCSAIKSLLILVKCCSDTLDVFEIFNYQSFFTVLSYVSIVTELAKLDSSISDFASLCAILYIYCIYNAARHADHMQMGVSDKLFKLMDTHRCVATALNLYTDGNVNLSEDCIITLAEFLAVLAESEMFLDHADTHFDQGTSALFLQFYDKEIKGAMQNQEERRKLLSLEEIVSFIRRELPDVWSACAIEDKQ
;
A
#
# COMPACT_ATOMS: atom_id res chain seq x y z
N MET A 1 24.24 13.19 50.85
CA MET A 1 23.11 12.52 50.17
C MET A 1 22.38 13.53 49.31
N GLN A 2 22.43 13.39 47.98
CA GLN A 2 21.36 13.80 47.06
C GLN A 2 21.68 13.21 45.68
N LYS A 3 20.80 12.31 45.23
CA LYS A 3 20.93 11.47 44.04
C LYS A 3 20.75 12.32 42.78
N ARG A 4 21.70 12.26 41.84
CA ARG A 4 21.51 12.69 40.45
C ARG A 4 20.74 11.58 39.70
N ARG A 5 19.58 11.90 39.13
CA ARG A 5 18.95 11.09 38.08
C ARG A 5 19.70 11.34 36.77
N LYS A 6 20.15 10.26 36.13
CA LYS A 6 20.56 10.24 34.71
C LYS A 6 19.39 9.58 33.99
N ASP A 7 18.61 10.38 33.28
CA ASP A 7 17.73 9.86 32.25
C ASP A 7 18.59 9.65 31.01
N GLY A 8 18.72 8.39 30.61
CA GLY A 8 19.43 7.99 29.40
C GLY A 8 18.52 8.25 28.21
N ASN A 9 18.95 9.15 27.32
CA ASN A 9 18.36 9.28 25.99
C ASN A 9 18.57 7.97 25.23
N LEU A 10 17.46 7.38 24.81
CA LEU A 10 17.39 6.33 23.80
C LEU A 10 17.94 6.87 22.48
N ASN A 11 18.86 6.11 21.90
CA ASN A 11 19.43 6.37 20.58
C ASN A 11 18.30 6.37 19.54
N GLN A 12 18.12 7.50 18.86
CA GLN A 12 17.44 7.56 17.57
C GLN A 12 18.35 6.91 16.52
N THR A 13 17.95 5.74 16.02
CA THR A 13 18.47 5.18 14.77
C THR A 13 17.96 6.04 13.62
N VAL A 14 18.85 6.88 13.09
CA VAL A 14 18.61 7.67 11.88
C VAL A 14 18.64 6.73 10.68
N SER A 15 17.52 6.63 9.96
CA SER A 15 17.41 5.89 8.70
C SER A 15 18.38 6.48 7.65
N THR A 16 19.10 5.61 6.95
CA THR A 16 20.15 5.95 5.97
C THR A 16 19.63 6.38 4.60
N TYR A 17 18.31 6.41 4.38
CA TYR A 17 17.69 7.01 3.18
C TYR A 17 17.52 8.52 3.36
N ALA A 18 18.59 9.19 3.79
CA ALA A 18 18.60 10.59 4.16
C ALA A 18 17.93 11.44 3.06
N GLU A 19 16.77 11.98 3.42
CA GLU A 19 16.02 12.95 2.64
C GLU A 19 16.95 14.12 2.29
N GLN A 20 17.15 14.37 1.00
CA GLN A 20 17.59 15.68 0.58
C GLN A 20 16.42 16.64 0.83
N VAL A 21 16.50 17.38 1.93
CA VAL A 21 15.56 18.45 2.26
C VAL A 21 15.70 19.55 1.20
N ILE A 22 14.83 19.51 0.19
CA ILE A 22 14.61 20.64 -0.72
C ILE A 22 13.77 21.67 0.05
N GLN A 23 14.32 22.90 0.17
CA GLN A 23 13.74 24.03 0.90
C GLN A 23 12.32 24.38 0.44
N ASP A 24 11.52 24.81 1.42
CA ASP A 24 10.12 25.23 1.33
C ASP A 24 9.83 26.21 0.19
N GLY A 25 8.97 25.76 -0.71
CA GLY A 25 8.22 26.58 -1.65
C GLY A 25 7.11 25.73 -2.25
N GLU A 26 5.88 26.25 -2.32
CA GLU A 26 4.81 25.63 -3.11
C GLU A 26 5.34 25.32 -4.52
N CYS A 27 5.31 24.05 -4.90
CA CYS A 27 5.71 23.65 -6.25
C CYS A 27 4.65 24.16 -7.23
N SER A 28 5.03 25.07 -8.14
CA SER A 28 4.06 25.68 -9.05
C SER A 28 3.48 24.65 -10.03
N LYS A 29 2.24 24.86 -10.51
CA LYS A 29 1.58 23.97 -11.49
C LYS A 29 2.45 23.76 -12.73
N GLU A 30 3.10 24.81 -13.22
CA GLU A 30 4.00 24.73 -14.37
C GLU A 30 5.22 23.85 -14.09
N ARG A 31 5.72 23.84 -12.85
CA ARG A 31 6.82 22.95 -12.46
C ARG A 31 6.37 21.49 -12.46
N ILE A 32 5.19 21.20 -11.91
CA ILE A 32 4.61 19.85 -11.92
C ILE A 32 4.45 19.35 -13.36
N GLU A 33 3.88 20.15 -14.25
CA GLU A 33 3.74 19.81 -15.67
C GLU A 33 5.08 19.56 -16.35
N GLN A 34 6.10 20.38 -16.07
CA GLN A 34 7.46 20.16 -16.58
C GLN A 34 8.05 18.84 -16.08
N LEU A 35 7.84 18.48 -14.82
CA LEU A 35 8.32 17.21 -14.26
C LEU A 35 7.62 16.02 -14.90
N VAL A 36 6.29 16.07 -15.05
CA VAL A 36 5.50 15.03 -15.75
C VAL A 36 5.95 14.90 -17.21
N GLY A 37 6.26 16.02 -17.87
CA GLY A 37 6.80 16.05 -19.23
C GLY A 37 8.17 15.39 -19.39
N LYS A 38 8.97 15.26 -18.32
CA LYS A 38 10.25 14.56 -18.34
C LYS A 38 10.12 13.03 -18.30
N LEU A 39 8.95 12.49 -17.92
CA LEU A 39 8.73 11.05 -17.85
C LEU A 39 8.70 10.41 -19.24
N ARG A 40 9.56 9.43 -19.47
CA ARG A 40 9.72 8.71 -20.75
C ARG A 40 9.89 7.20 -20.52
N PRO A 41 9.59 6.34 -21.50
CA PRO A 41 9.93 4.93 -21.44
C PRO A 41 11.46 4.77 -21.41
N CYS A 42 12.01 4.26 -20.30
CA CYS A 42 13.42 3.94 -20.15
C CYS A 42 13.68 3.00 -18.96
N GLU A 43 14.83 2.33 -18.97
CA GLU A 43 15.33 1.53 -17.83
C GLU A 43 15.81 2.47 -16.72
N LEU A 44 15.06 2.55 -15.62
CA LEU A 44 15.44 3.37 -14.46
C LEU A 44 16.57 2.68 -13.67
N GLY A 45 17.28 3.42 -12.81
CA GLY A 45 18.39 2.86 -12.03
C GLY A 45 19.77 2.91 -12.72
N LEU A 46 19.81 3.19 -14.03
CA LEU A 46 21.08 3.51 -14.71
C LEU A 46 21.48 4.97 -14.46
N PRO A 47 22.77 5.29 -14.26
CA PRO A 47 23.24 6.66 -13.98
C PRO A 47 22.84 7.69 -15.04
N LYS A 48 22.73 7.28 -16.31
CA LYS A 48 22.30 8.14 -17.43
C LYS A 48 20.83 8.57 -17.35
N HIS A 49 20.03 7.94 -16.49
CA HIS A 49 18.61 8.23 -16.29
C HIS A 49 18.34 8.88 -14.92
N SER A 50 19.38 9.39 -14.26
CA SER A 50 19.28 10.06 -12.95
C SER A 50 18.33 11.26 -12.96
N GLU A 51 18.28 12.03 -14.05
CA GLU A 51 17.35 13.15 -14.19
C GLU A 51 15.87 12.73 -14.14
N GLN A 52 15.54 11.56 -14.69
CA GLN A 52 14.17 11.02 -14.64
C GLN A 52 13.84 10.49 -13.24
N VAL A 53 14.80 9.84 -12.58
CA VAL A 53 14.64 9.40 -11.19
C VAL A 53 14.44 10.61 -10.26
N MET A 54 15.21 11.68 -10.45
CA MET A 54 15.02 12.94 -9.71
C MET A 54 13.65 13.56 -9.98
N ALA A 55 13.18 13.56 -11.23
CA ALA A 55 11.83 14.07 -11.54
C ALA A 55 10.72 13.24 -10.87
N LEU A 56 10.86 11.90 -10.85
CA LEU A 56 9.95 11.00 -10.14
C LEU A 56 9.98 11.24 -8.63
N GLN A 57 11.16 11.42 -8.04
CA GLN A 57 11.31 11.74 -6.63
C GLN A 57 10.64 13.07 -6.27
N GLU A 58 10.87 14.11 -7.07
CA GLU A 58 10.25 15.43 -6.86
C GLU A 58 8.72 15.34 -6.99
N LEU A 59 8.19 14.64 -8.00
CA LEU A 59 6.75 14.41 -8.15
C LEU A 59 6.16 13.64 -6.97
N ALA A 60 6.81 12.57 -6.53
CA ALA A 60 6.34 11.77 -5.40
C ALA A 60 6.40 12.55 -4.08
N GLN A 61 7.41 13.39 -3.89
CA GLN A 61 7.51 14.27 -2.73
C GLN A 61 6.41 15.33 -2.70
N VAL A 62 6.14 15.99 -3.83
CA VAL A 62 5.00 16.91 -3.94
C VAL A 62 3.69 16.16 -3.66
N ALA A 63 3.53 14.97 -4.24
CA ALA A 63 2.35 14.15 -4.03
C ALA A 63 2.14 13.74 -2.56
N ALA A 64 3.22 13.42 -1.85
CA ALA A 64 3.19 13.05 -0.44
C ALA A 64 3.05 14.27 0.51
N ARG A 65 3.58 15.44 0.15
CA ARG A 65 3.46 16.65 0.97
C ARG A 65 2.05 17.24 0.94
N ASP A 66 1.42 17.26 -0.23
CA ASP A 66 0.03 17.73 -0.35
C ASP A 66 -0.92 16.85 0.50
N GLN A 67 -0.57 15.57 0.70
CA GLN A 67 -1.27 14.64 1.62
C GLN A 67 -1.13 15.06 3.09
N GLU A 68 0.09 15.43 3.54
CA GLU A 68 0.33 15.84 4.93
C GLU A 68 -0.34 17.19 5.27
N VAL A 69 -0.43 18.11 4.31
CA VAL A 69 -1.06 19.42 4.51
C VAL A 69 -2.58 19.31 4.63
N ALA A 70 -3.22 18.43 3.84
CA ALA A 70 -4.66 18.16 3.94
C ALA A 70 -5.05 17.60 5.34
N ALA A 71 -4.27 16.64 5.86
CA ALA A 71 -4.44 16.06 7.20
C ALA A 71 -4.24 17.07 8.35
N SER A 72 -3.45 18.13 8.15
CA SER A 72 -3.13 19.11 9.19
C SER A 72 -4.26 20.11 9.53
N THR A 73 -5.36 20.10 8.77
CA THR A 73 -6.50 21.03 8.96
C THR A 73 -7.69 20.46 9.74
N GLY A 74 -7.60 19.22 10.24
CA GLY A 74 -8.55 18.67 11.21
C GLY A 74 -8.05 17.40 11.87
N THR A 75 -7.76 17.49 13.18
CA THR A 75 -7.50 16.40 14.16
C THR A 75 -6.55 15.28 13.70
N ASN A 76 -5.37 15.20 14.35
CA ASN A 76 -4.42 14.08 14.34
C ASN A 76 -4.98 12.75 13.78
N ASP A 77 -4.87 12.55 12.47
CA ASP A 77 -5.08 11.27 11.80
C ASP A 77 -4.29 11.31 10.49
N GLY A 78 -3.44 10.30 10.27
CA GLY A 78 -2.62 10.13 9.07
C GLY A 78 -3.46 9.65 7.89
N VAL A 79 -4.39 10.47 7.40
CA VAL A 79 -5.16 10.20 6.19
C VAL A 79 -4.47 10.87 5.00
N PHE A 80 -3.88 10.06 4.13
CA PHE A 80 -3.11 10.51 2.97
C PHE A 80 -4.05 10.92 1.81
N ASP A 81 -4.55 12.14 1.75
CA ASP A 81 -5.40 12.66 0.65
C ASP A 81 -4.61 13.07 -0.62
N SER A 82 -4.96 12.54 -1.79
CA SER A 82 -4.23 12.77 -3.07
C SER A 82 -3.84 14.23 -3.39
N SER A 83 -2.61 14.45 -3.88
CA SER A 83 -2.22 15.71 -4.54
C SER A 83 -3.01 15.88 -5.84
N GLU A 84 -4.10 16.64 -5.76
CA GLU A 84 -4.98 16.93 -6.89
C GLU A 84 -4.17 17.41 -8.12
N HIS A 85 -3.16 18.26 -7.90
CA HIS A 85 -2.35 18.85 -8.97
C HIS A 85 -1.43 17.85 -9.67
N VAL A 86 -0.74 16.97 -8.93
CA VAL A 86 0.14 15.96 -9.54
C VAL A 86 -0.69 14.94 -10.31
N VAL A 87 -1.80 14.49 -9.74
CA VAL A 87 -2.70 13.52 -10.38
C VAL A 87 -3.32 14.13 -11.65
N GLN A 88 -3.83 15.36 -11.59
CA GLN A 88 -4.36 16.07 -12.76
C GLN A 88 -3.32 16.20 -13.87
N ALA A 89 -2.07 16.56 -13.53
CA ALA A 89 -1.00 16.67 -14.52
C ALA A 89 -0.66 15.31 -15.17
N ILE A 90 -0.62 14.23 -14.39
CA ILE A 90 -0.40 12.87 -14.88
C ILE A 90 -1.51 12.45 -15.86
N VAL A 91 -2.77 12.71 -15.51
CA VAL A 91 -3.95 12.40 -16.33
C VAL A 91 -3.94 13.23 -17.62
N ALA A 92 -3.78 14.55 -17.51
CA ALA A 92 -3.76 15.46 -18.66
C ALA A 92 -2.66 15.12 -19.68
N ASN A 93 -1.55 14.54 -19.21
CA ASN A 93 -0.43 14.11 -20.06
C ASN A 93 -0.47 12.62 -20.43
N ASN A 94 -1.55 11.89 -20.12
CA ASN A 94 -1.72 10.46 -20.39
C ASN A 94 -0.57 9.58 -19.88
N LYS A 95 -0.09 9.82 -18.66
CA LYS A 95 1.12 9.17 -18.11
C LYS A 95 0.86 7.95 -17.23
N ILE A 96 -0.40 7.62 -16.89
CA ILE A 96 -0.73 6.48 -16.02
C ILE A 96 -0.15 5.16 -16.55
N GLY A 97 -0.37 4.85 -17.83
CA GLY A 97 0.15 3.62 -18.45
C GLY A 97 1.68 3.54 -18.40
N LEU A 98 2.37 4.66 -18.65
CA LEU A 98 3.82 4.73 -18.56
C LEU A 98 4.32 4.54 -17.13
N ILE A 99 3.63 5.10 -16.12
CA ILE A 99 4.00 4.92 -14.71
C ILE A 99 3.91 3.44 -14.32
N LEU A 100 2.85 2.74 -14.73
CA LEU A 100 2.70 1.31 -14.49
C LEU A 100 3.75 0.48 -15.23
N GLU A 101 4.08 0.84 -16.47
CA GLU A 101 5.14 0.20 -17.26
C GLU A 101 6.50 0.34 -16.57
N LEU A 102 6.89 1.57 -16.22
CA LEU A 102 8.14 1.86 -15.51
C LEU A 102 8.22 1.13 -14.17
N LEU A 103 7.11 1.06 -13.42
CA LEU A 103 7.06 0.34 -12.15
C LEU A 103 7.24 -1.17 -12.36
N GLY A 104 6.55 -1.75 -13.35
CA GLY A 104 6.71 -3.16 -13.69
C GLY A 104 8.12 -3.53 -14.13
N ASP A 105 8.75 -2.69 -14.95
CA ASP A 105 10.13 -2.90 -15.41
C ASP A 105 11.13 -2.80 -14.26
N THR A 106 11.01 -1.75 -13.43
CA THR A 106 11.92 -1.56 -12.30
C THR A 106 11.81 -2.65 -11.23
N LEU A 107 10.60 -3.11 -10.92
CA LEU A 107 10.38 -4.22 -10.00
C LEU A 107 11.01 -5.53 -10.52
N ARG A 108 10.97 -5.77 -11.83
CA ARG A 108 11.60 -6.96 -12.46
C ARG A 108 13.11 -6.87 -12.53
N GLU A 109 13.65 -5.65 -12.64
CA GLU A 109 15.10 -5.44 -12.70
C GLU A 109 15.75 -5.59 -11.32
N LEU A 110 15.09 -5.13 -10.25
CA LEU A 110 15.67 -5.07 -8.90
C LEU A 110 16.35 -6.38 -8.43
N PRO A 111 15.75 -7.58 -8.59
CA PRO A 111 16.38 -8.85 -8.18
C PRO A 111 17.67 -9.20 -8.94
N THR A 112 17.87 -8.61 -10.12
CA THR A 112 19.03 -8.87 -10.98
C THR A 112 20.23 -7.99 -10.63
N VAL A 113 20.02 -6.95 -9.84
CA VAL A 113 21.04 -5.96 -9.49
C VAL A 113 21.80 -6.40 -8.23
N PRO A 114 23.15 -6.34 -8.24
CA PRO A 114 23.94 -6.71 -7.06
C PRO A 114 23.54 -5.94 -5.80
N ALA A 115 23.53 -6.65 -4.67
CA ALA A 115 23.33 -6.05 -3.34
C ALA A 115 24.33 -4.93 -3.07
N GLU A 116 23.90 -3.93 -2.30
CA GLU A 116 24.69 -2.76 -1.90
C GLU A 116 25.24 -1.89 -3.04
N SER A 117 24.84 -2.12 -4.29
CA SER A 117 25.24 -1.28 -5.42
C SER A 117 24.45 0.03 -5.47
N ASN A 118 25.09 1.10 -5.95
CA ASN A 118 24.43 2.39 -6.16
C ASN A 118 23.21 2.29 -7.10
N SER A 119 23.27 1.42 -8.12
CA SER A 119 22.15 1.18 -9.03
C SER A 119 20.95 0.59 -8.29
N ARG A 120 21.17 -0.29 -7.30
CA ARG A 120 20.09 -0.88 -6.50
C ARG A 120 19.41 0.18 -5.63
N VAL A 121 20.16 1.08 -5.02
CA VAL A 121 19.61 2.21 -4.25
C VAL A 121 18.77 3.12 -5.14
N LEU A 122 19.24 3.43 -6.36
CA LEU A 122 18.48 4.21 -7.33
C LEU A 122 17.19 3.52 -7.75
N LEU A 123 17.22 2.20 -7.97
CA LEU A 123 16.02 1.41 -8.29
C LEU A 123 15.02 1.40 -7.14
N CYS A 124 15.43 1.11 -5.90
CA CYS A 124 14.54 1.17 -4.75
C CYS A 124 13.90 2.55 -4.61
N SER A 125 14.67 3.61 -4.84
CA SER A 125 14.14 4.97 -4.79
C SER A 125 13.13 5.25 -5.91
N ALA A 126 13.42 4.82 -7.14
CA ALA A 126 12.49 4.94 -8.26
C ALA A 126 11.19 4.14 -8.01
N ILE A 127 11.29 2.91 -7.51
CA ILE A 127 10.14 2.06 -7.16
C ILE A 127 9.29 2.75 -6.08
N LYS A 128 9.91 3.26 -5.00
CA LYS A 128 9.21 4.03 -3.97
C LYS A 128 8.41 5.18 -4.58
N SER A 129 9.05 6.00 -5.42
CA SER A 129 8.40 7.15 -6.05
C SER A 129 7.25 6.72 -6.96
N LEU A 130 7.45 5.68 -7.78
CA LEU A 130 6.43 5.15 -8.67
C LEU A 130 5.24 4.57 -7.90
N LEU A 131 5.48 3.84 -6.80
CA LEU A 131 4.42 3.30 -5.94
C LEU A 131 3.59 4.40 -5.28
N ILE A 132 4.24 5.48 -4.80
CA ILE A 132 3.52 6.65 -4.27
C ILE A 132 2.61 7.25 -5.35
N LEU A 133 3.12 7.44 -6.58
CA LEU A 133 2.33 7.98 -7.68
C LEU A 133 1.16 7.05 -8.06
N VAL A 134 1.38 5.73 -8.08
CA VAL A 134 0.33 4.73 -8.33
C VAL A 134 -0.74 4.79 -7.23
N LYS A 135 -0.35 4.83 -5.96
CA LYS A 135 -1.27 5.01 -4.82
C LYS A 135 -2.11 6.27 -5.03
N CYS A 136 -1.47 7.41 -5.29
CA CYS A 136 -2.15 8.69 -5.46
C CYS A 136 -3.13 8.68 -6.65
N CYS A 137 -2.73 8.10 -7.78
CA CYS A 137 -3.59 8.03 -8.95
C CYS A 137 -4.74 7.03 -8.77
N SER A 138 -4.55 5.97 -7.98
CA SER A 138 -5.63 5.02 -7.67
C SER A 138 -6.65 5.55 -6.66
N ASP A 139 -6.37 6.69 -6.02
CA ASP A 139 -7.12 7.23 -4.89
C ASP A 139 -8.41 7.98 -5.29
N THR A 140 -8.55 8.32 -6.57
CA THR A 140 -9.72 9.03 -7.08
C THR A 140 -10.45 8.14 -8.06
N LEU A 141 -11.76 7.95 -7.87
CA LEU A 141 -12.58 7.05 -8.70
C LEU A 141 -12.42 7.34 -10.20
N ASP A 142 -12.61 8.59 -10.61
CA ASP A 142 -12.51 9.02 -12.02
C ASP A 142 -11.14 8.70 -12.64
N VAL A 143 -10.08 8.77 -11.84
CA VAL A 143 -8.72 8.46 -12.28
C VAL A 143 -8.50 6.96 -12.32
N PHE A 144 -9.01 6.24 -11.31
CA PHE A 144 -8.93 4.79 -11.24
C PHE A 144 -9.68 4.12 -12.38
N GLU A 145 -10.78 4.69 -12.87
CA GLU A 145 -11.49 4.22 -14.08
C GLU A 145 -10.62 4.24 -15.36
N ILE A 146 -9.57 5.05 -15.40
CA ILE A 146 -8.65 5.15 -16.54
C ILE A 146 -7.56 4.05 -16.48
N PHE A 147 -7.38 3.39 -15.33
CA PHE A 147 -6.35 2.36 -15.20
C PHE A 147 -6.62 1.15 -16.09
N ASN A 148 -5.55 0.60 -16.65
CA ASN A 148 -5.59 -0.80 -17.09
C ASN A 148 -5.49 -1.70 -15.85
N TYR A 149 -6.61 -2.23 -15.39
CA TYR A 149 -6.67 -3.06 -14.18
C TYR A 149 -5.78 -4.30 -14.25
N GLN A 150 -5.66 -4.93 -15.42
CA GLN A 150 -4.76 -6.09 -15.56
C GLN A 150 -3.31 -5.69 -15.31
N SER A 151 -2.86 -4.59 -15.91
CA SER A 151 -1.51 -4.05 -15.68
C SER A 151 -1.32 -3.64 -14.23
N PHE A 152 -2.31 -2.99 -13.61
CA PHE A 152 -2.28 -2.59 -12.21
C PHE A 152 -2.04 -3.79 -11.26
N PHE A 153 -2.89 -4.81 -11.32
CA PHE A 153 -2.74 -5.99 -10.45
C PHE A 153 -1.50 -6.83 -10.79
N THR A 154 -1.11 -6.89 -12.07
CA THR A 154 0.15 -7.54 -12.46
C THR A 154 1.35 -6.86 -11.80
N VAL A 155 1.39 -5.52 -11.82
CA VAL A 155 2.46 -4.76 -11.18
C VAL A 155 2.45 -4.95 -9.66
N LEU A 156 1.28 -4.92 -9.01
CA LEU A 156 1.17 -5.20 -7.58
C LEU A 156 1.65 -6.61 -7.20
N SER A 157 1.47 -7.61 -8.09
CA SER A 157 2.03 -8.95 -7.86
C SER A 157 3.57 -8.95 -7.83
N TYR A 158 4.22 -8.12 -8.67
CA TYR A 158 5.67 -7.94 -8.60
C TYR A 158 6.11 -7.20 -7.33
N VAL A 159 5.31 -6.27 -6.82
CA VAL A 159 5.56 -5.61 -5.53
C VAL A 159 5.62 -6.65 -4.41
N SER A 160 4.69 -7.61 -4.38
CA SER A 160 4.72 -8.71 -3.40
C SER A 160 6.01 -9.53 -3.50
N ILE A 161 6.44 -9.91 -4.71
CA ILE A 161 7.70 -10.66 -4.92
C ILE A 161 8.91 -9.87 -4.41
N VAL A 162 9.01 -8.60 -4.78
CA VAL A 162 10.11 -7.71 -4.35
C VAL A 162 10.09 -7.51 -2.83
N THR A 163 8.90 -7.44 -2.22
CA THR A 163 8.75 -7.34 -0.77
C THR A 163 9.34 -8.57 -0.09
N GLU A 164 9.02 -9.79 -0.55
CA GLU A 164 9.61 -11.03 -0.02
C GLU A 164 11.14 -11.05 -0.15
N LEU A 165 11.67 -10.62 -1.30
CA LEU A 165 13.12 -10.57 -1.52
C LEU A 165 13.81 -9.53 -0.63
N ALA A 166 13.18 -8.37 -0.44
CA ALA A 166 13.72 -7.28 0.38
C ALA A 166 13.81 -7.65 1.86
N LYS A 167 12.87 -8.47 2.38
CA LYS A 167 12.93 -8.99 3.77
C LYS A 167 14.19 -9.80 4.05
N LEU A 168 14.67 -10.52 3.05
CA LEU A 168 15.86 -11.38 3.17
C LEU A 168 17.17 -10.61 2.98
N ASP A 169 17.10 -9.34 2.60
CA ASP A 169 18.26 -8.51 2.30
C ASP A 169 18.39 -7.37 3.32
N SER A 170 19.36 -7.49 4.22
CA SER A 170 19.61 -6.50 5.26
C SER A 170 19.89 -5.09 4.73
N SER A 171 20.39 -4.96 3.49
CA SER A 171 20.70 -3.65 2.89
C SER A 171 19.45 -2.85 2.51
N ILE A 172 18.30 -3.51 2.34
CA ILE A 172 17.04 -2.88 1.94
C ILE A 172 15.84 -3.38 2.76
N SER A 173 16.05 -3.90 3.97
CA SER A 173 14.97 -4.44 4.80
C SER A 173 13.84 -3.42 5.07
N ASP A 174 14.17 -2.16 5.36
CA ASP A 174 13.19 -1.07 5.51
C ASP A 174 12.30 -0.86 4.27
N PHE A 175 12.85 -1.16 3.09
CA PHE A 175 12.12 -1.04 1.82
C PHE A 175 10.98 -2.06 1.69
N ALA A 176 11.11 -3.23 2.33
CA ALA A 176 10.03 -4.23 2.37
C ALA A 176 8.79 -3.67 3.06
N SER A 177 8.98 -2.97 4.18
CA SER A 177 7.87 -2.34 4.93
C SER A 177 7.18 -1.27 4.09
N LEU A 178 7.94 -0.43 3.39
CA LEU A 178 7.39 0.59 2.50
C LEU A 178 6.59 -0.03 1.33
N CYS A 179 7.10 -1.11 0.72
CA CYS A 179 6.40 -1.80 -0.35
C CYS A 179 5.09 -2.42 0.15
N ALA A 180 5.11 -3.04 1.34
CA ALA A 180 3.93 -3.62 1.96
C ALA A 180 2.85 -2.57 2.25
N ILE A 181 3.23 -1.44 2.82
CA ILE A 181 2.32 -0.32 3.11
C ILE A 181 1.66 0.16 1.80
N LEU A 182 2.46 0.49 0.79
CA LEU A 182 1.93 1.02 -0.47
C LEU A 182 1.09 -0.01 -1.24
N TYR A 183 1.43 -1.30 -1.14
CA TYR A 183 0.60 -2.38 -1.67
C TYR A 183 -0.80 -2.39 -1.03
N ILE A 184 -0.87 -2.32 0.31
CA ILE A 184 -2.14 -2.32 1.06
C ILE A 184 -3.01 -1.13 0.65
N TYR A 185 -2.44 0.07 0.58
CA TYR A 185 -3.18 1.27 0.13
C TYR A 185 -3.69 1.12 -1.31
N CYS A 186 -2.90 0.55 -2.22
CA CYS A 186 -3.32 0.38 -3.61
C CYS A 186 -4.49 -0.61 -3.75
N ILE A 187 -4.46 -1.74 -3.02
CA ILE A 187 -5.57 -2.72 -3.07
C ILE A 187 -6.82 -2.20 -2.35
N TYR A 188 -6.65 -1.44 -1.27
CA TYR A 188 -7.75 -0.74 -0.59
C TYR A 188 -8.46 0.22 -1.54
N ASN A 189 -7.70 1.06 -2.24
CA ASN A 189 -8.22 1.99 -3.23
C ASN A 189 -8.98 1.27 -4.35
N ALA A 190 -8.46 0.15 -4.85
CA ALA A 190 -9.16 -0.65 -5.83
C ALA A 190 -10.48 -1.23 -5.31
N ALA A 191 -10.52 -1.68 -4.04
CA ALA A 191 -11.72 -2.26 -3.43
C ALA A 191 -12.81 -1.21 -3.21
N ARG A 192 -12.46 -0.08 -2.60
CA ARG A 192 -13.45 0.98 -2.28
C ARG A 192 -14.10 1.60 -3.50
N HIS A 193 -13.46 1.51 -4.66
CA HIS A 193 -14.02 1.98 -5.91
C HIS A 193 -14.91 0.92 -6.60
N ALA A 194 -14.80 -0.35 -6.26
CA ALA A 194 -15.50 -1.43 -6.96
C ALA A 194 -17.03 -1.29 -6.90
N ASP A 195 -17.61 -0.86 -5.78
CA ASP A 195 -19.07 -0.71 -5.63
C ASP A 195 -19.64 0.52 -6.36
N HIS A 196 -18.78 1.47 -6.72
CA HIS A 196 -19.17 2.66 -7.50
C HIS A 196 -19.08 2.42 -9.01
N MET A 197 -18.48 1.31 -9.43
CA MET A 197 -18.31 0.97 -10.84
C MET A 197 -19.53 0.23 -11.41
N GLN A 198 -19.57 0.17 -12.75
CA GLN A 198 -20.52 -0.70 -13.43
C GLN A 198 -20.29 -2.16 -13.01
N MET A 199 -21.36 -2.88 -12.67
CA MET A 199 -21.33 -4.26 -12.16
C MET A 199 -20.36 -5.21 -12.90
N GLY A 200 -20.31 -5.17 -14.23
CA GLY A 200 -19.39 -6.03 -15.02
C GLY A 200 -17.91 -5.67 -14.88
N VAL A 201 -17.60 -4.42 -14.50
CA VAL A 201 -16.25 -3.96 -14.18
C VAL A 201 -15.87 -4.37 -12.76
N SER A 202 -16.79 -4.24 -11.80
CA SER A 202 -16.59 -4.67 -10.41
C SER A 202 -16.30 -6.17 -10.30
N ASP A 203 -17.09 -7.02 -10.96
CA ASP A 203 -16.85 -8.47 -11.04
C ASP A 203 -15.45 -8.80 -11.61
N LYS A 204 -15.03 -8.07 -12.64
CA LYS A 204 -13.69 -8.22 -13.21
C LYS A 204 -12.60 -7.81 -12.22
N LEU A 205 -12.81 -6.75 -11.44
CA LEU A 205 -11.86 -6.31 -10.40
C LEU A 205 -11.71 -7.37 -9.30
N PHE A 206 -12.81 -7.90 -8.78
CA PHE A 206 -12.76 -8.94 -7.74
C PHE A 206 -12.08 -10.21 -8.25
N LYS A 207 -12.36 -10.64 -9.48
CA LYS A 207 -11.65 -11.76 -10.12
C LYS A 207 -10.14 -11.51 -10.27
N LEU A 208 -9.73 -10.27 -10.54
CA LEU A 208 -8.31 -9.92 -10.58
C LEU A 208 -7.69 -9.94 -9.19
N MET A 209 -8.38 -9.44 -8.16
CA MET A 209 -7.93 -9.55 -6.76
C MET A 209 -7.77 -11.00 -6.32
N ASP A 210 -8.69 -11.89 -6.72
CA ASP A 210 -8.61 -13.33 -6.49
C ASP A 210 -7.40 -13.95 -7.19
N THR A 211 -7.28 -13.72 -8.50
CA THR A 211 -6.19 -14.25 -9.34
C THR A 211 -4.81 -13.85 -8.79
N HIS A 212 -4.70 -12.64 -8.25
CA HIS A 212 -3.47 -12.12 -7.67
C HIS A 212 -3.37 -12.32 -6.14
N ARG A 213 -4.29 -13.08 -5.55
CA ARG A 213 -4.36 -13.45 -4.12
C ARG A 213 -4.23 -12.27 -3.16
N CYS A 214 -4.83 -11.13 -3.51
CA CYS A 214 -4.63 -9.87 -2.79
C CYS A 214 -4.93 -9.95 -1.29
N VAL A 215 -6.03 -10.60 -0.91
CA VAL A 215 -6.42 -10.81 0.51
C VAL A 215 -5.35 -11.60 1.26
N ALA A 216 -4.96 -12.75 0.72
CA ALA A 216 -3.95 -13.61 1.34
C ALA A 216 -2.59 -12.90 1.43
N THR A 217 -2.17 -12.19 0.38
CA THR A 217 -0.91 -11.44 0.39
C THR A 217 -0.92 -10.34 1.46
N ALA A 218 -1.99 -9.54 1.55
CA ALA A 218 -2.08 -8.46 2.53
C ALA A 218 -2.06 -8.97 3.98
N LEU A 219 -2.80 -10.04 4.27
CA LEU A 219 -2.80 -10.67 5.59
C LEU A 219 -1.44 -11.30 5.95
N ASN A 220 -0.77 -11.95 4.99
CA ASN A 220 0.58 -12.48 5.21
C ASN A 220 1.59 -11.36 5.54
N LEU A 221 1.52 -10.23 4.82
CA LEU A 221 2.37 -9.06 5.09
C LEU A 221 2.17 -8.52 6.51
N TYR A 222 0.95 -8.54 7.04
CA TYR A 222 0.65 -8.15 8.42
C TYR A 222 1.28 -9.10 9.45
N THR A 223 1.26 -10.40 9.20
CA THR A 223 1.81 -11.40 10.15
C THR A 223 3.34 -11.55 10.06
N ASP A 224 3.99 -10.92 9.08
CA ASP A 224 5.43 -11.08 8.86
C ASP A 224 6.25 -10.20 9.80
N GLY A 225 7.04 -10.83 10.68
CA GLY A 225 7.90 -10.13 11.65
C GLY A 225 9.04 -9.29 11.05
N ASN A 226 9.29 -9.36 9.74
CA ASN A 226 10.27 -8.53 9.03
C ASN A 226 9.62 -7.32 8.34
N VAL A 227 8.30 -7.16 8.46
CA VAL A 227 7.52 -6.04 7.91
C VAL A 227 6.93 -5.25 9.06
N ASN A 228 7.24 -3.96 9.11
CA ASN A 228 6.68 -3.05 10.10
C ASN A 228 5.57 -2.22 9.44
N LEU A 229 4.32 -2.52 9.79
CA LEU A 229 3.16 -1.73 9.37
C LEU A 229 2.82 -0.69 10.44
N SER A 230 2.46 0.53 10.02
CA SER A 230 1.92 1.54 10.92
C SER A 230 0.48 1.20 11.34
N GLU A 231 0.01 1.79 12.43
CA GLU A 231 -1.38 1.64 12.88
C GLU A 231 -2.38 2.04 11.78
N ASP A 232 -2.16 3.18 11.12
CA ASP A 232 -2.99 3.62 9.99
C ASP A 232 -3.06 2.57 8.86
N CYS A 233 -1.95 1.89 8.58
CA CYS A 233 -1.90 0.86 7.55
C CYS A 233 -2.65 -0.41 7.98
N ILE A 234 -2.59 -0.75 9.28
CA ILE A 234 -3.35 -1.86 9.88
C ILE A 234 -4.86 -1.57 9.80
N ILE A 235 -5.28 -0.35 10.12
CA ILE A 235 -6.68 0.08 9.98
C ILE A 235 -7.09 0.10 8.51
N THR A 236 -6.25 0.59 7.60
CA THR A 236 -6.52 0.54 6.15
C THR A 236 -6.71 -0.89 5.65
N LEU A 237 -5.94 -1.85 6.16
CA LEU A 237 -6.13 -3.27 5.87
C LEU A 237 -7.49 -3.77 6.39
N ALA A 238 -7.91 -3.34 7.58
CA ALA A 238 -9.21 -3.67 8.14
C ALA A 238 -10.34 -3.11 7.28
N GLU A 239 -10.25 -1.85 6.88
CA GLU A 239 -11.23 -1.19 6.01
C GLU A 239 -11.27 -1.84 4.63
N PHE A 240 -10.13 -2.25 4.06
CA PHE A 240 -10.09 -3.03 2.82
C PHE A 240 -10.93 -4.30 2.93
N LEU A 241 -10.73 -5.08 3.98
CA LEU A 241 -11.51 -6.31 4.21
C LEU A 241 -12.99 -6.01 4.47
N ALA A 242 -13.29 -4.90 5.15
CA ALA A 242 -14.65 -4.47 5.46
C ALA A 242 -15.42 -4.07 4.19
N VAL A 243 -14.77 -3.30 3.30
CA VAL A 243 -15.31 -2.93 1.98
C VAL A 243 -15.60 -4.17 1.15
N LEU A 244 -14.67 -5.15 1.13
CA LEU A 244 -14.92 -6.41 0.43
C LEU A 244 -16.13 -7.14 1.01
N ALA A 245 -16.27 -7.17 2.33
CA ALA A 245 -17.38 -7.83 3.00
C ALA A 245 -18.74 -7.13 2.80
N GLU A 246 -18.76 -5.85 2.46
CA GLU A 246 -19.99 -5.12 2.09
C GLU A 246 -20.49 -5.48 0.69
N SER A 247 -19.60 -5.99 -0.17
CA SER A 247 -19.93 -6.31 -1.55
C SER A 247 -20.52 -7.72 -1.67
N GLU A 248 -21.82 -7.80 -1.98
CA GLU A 248 -22.51 -9.09 -2.21
C GLU A 248 -21.79 -9.94 -3.29
N MET A 249 -21.28 -9.29 -4.34
CA MET A 249 -20.53 -9.96 -5.41
C MET A 249 -19.24 -10.61 -4.93
N PHE A 250 -18.57 -9.99 -3.95
CA PHE A 250 -17.37 -10.57 -3.33
C PHE A 250 -17.77 -11.74 -2.42
N LEU A 251 -18.82 -11.57 -1.61
CA LEU A 251 -19.29 -12.61 -0.70
C LEU A 251 -19.78 -13.88 -1.42
N ASP A 252 -20.36 -13.75 -2.61
CA ASP A 252 -20.73 -14.87 -3.49
C ASP A 252 -19.54 -15.74 -3.90
N HIS A 253 -18.32 -15.21 -3.81
CA HIS A 253 -17.06 -15.87 -4.14
C HIS A 253 -16.09 -15.91 -2.96
N ALA A 254 -16.56 -15.71 -1.73
CA ALA A 254 -15.71 -15.68 -0.54
C ALA A 254 -14.87 -16.96 -0.36
N ASP A 255 -15.35 -18.11 -0.86
CA ASP A 255 -14.66 -19.40 -0.81
C ASP A 255 -13.38 -19.44 -1.67
N THR A 256 -13.28 -18.63 -2.73
CA THR A 256 -12.06 -18.52 -3.52
C THR A 256 -11.01 -17.65 -2.82
N HIS A 257 -11.47 -16.64 -2.09
CA HIS A 257 -10.63 -15.69 -1.38
C HIS A 257 -10.15 -16.19 0.00
N PHE A 258 -10.92 -17.05 0.67
CA PHE A 258 -10.68 -17.53 2.02
C PHE A 258 -10.47 -19.05 2.06
N ASP A 259 -9.30 -19.51 1.63
CA ASP A 259 -8.82 -20.86 1.90
C ASP A 259 -8.47 -21.04 3.41
N GLN A 260 -8.21 -22.28 3.84
CA GLN A 260 -7.91 -22.58 5.25
C GLN A 260 -6.80 -21.69 5.84
N GLY A 261 -5.74 -21.43 5.06
CA GLY A 261 -4.62 -20.61 5.51
C GLY A 261 -4.99 -19.13 5.63
N THR A 262 -5.69 -18.61 4.63
CA THR A 262 -6.12 -17.21 4.58
C THR A 262 -7.18 -16.92 5.65
N SER A 263 -8.10 -17.85 5.89
CA SER A 263 -9.07 -17.76 6.98
C SER A 263 -8.40 -17.74 8.35
N ALA A 264 -7.37 -18.57 8.58
CA ALA A 264 -6.63 -18.56 9.83
C ALA A 264 -5.91 -17.22 10.06
N LEU A 265 -5.25 -16.68 9.02
CA LEU A 265 -4.61 -15.36 9.07
C LEU A 265 -5.63 -14.25 9.35
N PHE A 266 -6.79 -14.29 8.70
CA PHE A 266 -7.86 -13.34 8.94
C PHE A 266 -8.37 -13.39 10.38
N LEU A 267 -8.63 -14.59 10.93
CA LEU A 267 -9.11 -14.72 12.31
C LEU A 267 -8.07 -14.21 13.31
N GLN A 268 -6.78 -14.47 13.10
CA GLN A 268 -5.70 -13.91 13.93
C GLN A 268 -5.68 -12.38 13.87
N PHE A 269 -5.77 -11.81 12.67
CA PHE A 269 -5.85 -10.35 12.48
C PHE A 269 -7.09 -9.75 13.15
N TYR A 270 -8.26 -10.36 12.93
CA TYR A 270 -9.54 -9.93 13.50
C TYR A 270 -9.51 -9.94 15.03
N ASP A 271 -8.99 -11.02 15.62
CA ASP A 271 -8.93 -11.17 17.07
C ASP A 271 -7.96 -10.18 17.72
N LYS A 272 -6.80 -9.97 17.09
CA LYS A 272 -5.74 -9.11 17.63
C LYS A 272 -6.04 -7.63 17.47
N GLU A 273 -6.47 -7.20 16.29
CA GLU A 273 -6.60 -5.76 15.97
C GLU A 273 -8.06 -5.28 16.03
N ILE A 274 -9.01 -6.07 15.54
CA ILE A 274 -10.36 -5.58 15.22
C ILE A 274 -11.34 -5.71 16.40
N LYS A 275 -11.32 -6.82 17.13
CA LYS A 275 -12.19 -7.03 18.31
C LYS A 275 -12.10 -5.87 19.31
N GLY A 276 -10.90 -5.37 19.56
CA GLY A 276 -10.64 -4.22 20.42
C GLY A 276 -11.14 -2.91 19.80
N ALA A 277 -10.78 -2.65 18.54
CA ALA A 277 -11.17 -1.44 17.81
C ALA A 277 -12.69 -1.23 17.76
N MET A 278 -13.47 -2.30 17.53
CA MET A 278 -14.94 -2.25 17.46
C MET A 278 -15.65 -1.92 18.79
N GLN A 279 -14.92 -1.75 19.89
CA GLN A 279 -15.49 -1.20 21.13
C GLN A 279 -15.77 0.30 21.00
N ASN A 280 -15.05 1.02 20.13
CA ASN A 280 -15.35 2.39 19.74
C ASN A 280 -16.54 2.39 18.75
N GLN A 281 -17.53 3.25 18.97
CA GLN A 281 -18.73 3.32 18.12
C GLN A 281 -18.44 3.77 16.68
N GLU A 282 -17.42 4.61 16.47
CA GLU A 282 -17.05 5.11 15.15
C GLU A 282 -16.41 3.99 14.32
N GLU A 283 -15.37 3.35 14.88
CA GLU A 283 -14.70 2.22 14.24
C GLU A 283 -15.64 1.04 14.05
N ARG A 284 -16.54 0.78 15.01
CA ARG A 284 -17.58 -0.24 14.85
C ARG A 284 -18.45 0.00 13.62
N ARG A 285 -18.79 1.24 13.28
CA ARG A 285 -19.63 1.52 12.10
C ARG A 285 -18.89 1.20 10.80
N LYS A 286 -17.57 1.42 10.75
CA LYS A 286 -16.74 1.16 9.57
C LYS A 286 -16.43 -0.34 9.40
N LEU A 287 -16.26 -1.06 10.50
CA LEU A 287 -15.68 -2.41 10.49
C LEU A 287 -16.70 -3.53 10.75
N LEU A 288 -17.98 -3.21 10.97
CA LEU A 288 -19.01 -4.21 11.33
C LEU A 288 -19.18 -5.29 10.26
N SER A 289 -19.02 -4.95 8.98
CA SER A 289 -19.15 -5.90 7.87
C SER A 289 -18.14 -7.05 7.95
N LEU A 290 -17.03 -6.89 8.67
CA LEU A 290 -16.08 -7.98 8.93
C LEU A 290 -16.72 -9.16 9.67
N GLU A 291 -17.82 -8.94 10.41
CA GLU A 291 -18.60 -10.04 11.02
C GLU A 291 -19.18 -11.00 9.97
N GLU A 292 -19.42 -10.56 8.72
CA GLU A 292 -19.88 -11.41 7.63
C GLU A 292 -18.80 -12.42 7.21
N ILE A 293 -17.54 -11.99 7.14
CA ILE A 293 -16.40 -12.90 6.88
C ILE A 293 -16.25 -13.90 8.04
N VAL A 294 -16.37 -13.44 9.28
CA VAL A 294 -16.34 -14.34 10.46
C VAL A 294 -17.49 -15.36 10.39
N SER A 295 -18.69 -14.91 10.03
CA SER A 295 -19.88 -15.76 9.87
C SER A 295 -19.66 -16.82 8.78
N PHE A 296 -19.12 -16.41 7.63
CA PHE A 296 -18.71 -17.29 6.54
C PHE A 296 -17.73 -18.37 7.02
N ILE A 297 -16.61 -17.97 7.65
CA ILE A 297 -15.58 -18.92 8.13
C ILE A 297 -16.17 -19.89 9.16
N ARG A 298 -17.02 -19.42 10.07
CA ARG A 298 -17.67 -20.28 11.06
C ARG A 298 -18.58 -21.33 10.41
N ARG A 299 -19.27 -20.95 9.32
CA ARG A 299 -20.22 -21.83 8.61
C ARG A 299 -19.51 -22.83 7.70
N GLU A 300 -18.58 -22.35 6.89
CA GLU A 300 -17.95 -23.14 5.81
C GLU A 300 -16.64 -23.81 6.24
N LEU A 301 -15.93 -23.25 7.23
CA LEU A 301 -14.64 -23.74 7.72
C LEU A 301 -14.65 -23.92 9.26
N PRO A 302 -15.58 -24.73 9.80
CA PRO A 302 -15.76 -24.87 11.25
C PRO A 302 -14.51 -25.40 11.97
N ASP A 303 -13.66 -26.19 11.28
CA ASP A 303 -12.40 -26.69 11.83
C ASP A 303 -11.38 -25.56 12.05
N VAL A 304 -11.27 -24.61 11.11
CA VAL A 304 -10.40 -23.44 11.22
C VAL A 304 -10.89 -22.54 12.34
N TRP A 305 -12.20 -22.25 12.36
CA TRP A 305 -12.82 -21.48 13.44
C TRP A 305 -12.54 -22.10 14.82
N SER A 306 -12.71 -23.41 14.95
CA SER A 306 -12.48 -24.12 16.22
C SER A 306 -11.03 -24.04 16.65
N ALA A 307 -10.08 -24.16 15.73
CA ALA A 307 -8.65 -24.09 16.04
C ALA A 307 -8.23 -22.70 16.55
N CYS A 308 -8.73 -21.63 15.93
CA CYS A 308 -8.40 -20.24 16.30
C CYS A 308 -9.15 -19.79 17.57
N ALA A 309 -10.41 -20.19 17.77
CA ALA A 309 -11.21 -19.80 18.94
C ALA A 309 -10.72 -20.40 20.28
N ILE A 310 -9.76 -21.33 20.26
CA ILE A 310 -9.22 -21.97 21.48
C ILE A 310 -8.28 -21.04 22.26
N GLU A 311 -7.75 -19.97 21.67
CA GLU A 311 -6.82 -19.05 22.34
C GLU A 311 -7.50 -18.11 23.37
N ASP A 312 -8.84 -17.97 23.37
CA ASP A 312 -9.58 -17.17 24.37
C ASP A 312 -9.80 -17.88 25.73
N LYS A 313 -9.17 -19.06 25.98
CA LYS A 313 -9.40 -19.90 27.17
C LYS A 313 -8.18 -20.25 28.03
N GLN A 314 -7.04 -19.59 27.87
CA GLN A 314 -5.88 -19.74 28.77
C GLN A 314 -5.50 -18.41 29.43
#